data_AF-M1B5K9-F1
#
_entry.id   AF-M1B5K9-F1
#
_cell.length_a   1.000
_cell.length_b   1.000
_cell.length_c   1.000
_cell.angle_alpha   90.00
_cell.angle_beta   90.00
_cell.angle_gamma   90.00
#
_symmetry.space_group_name_H-M   'P 1'
#
loop_
_entity.id
_entity.type
_entity.pdbx_description
1 polymer ?
#
loop_
_entity_poly.entity_id
_entity_poly.type
_entity_poly.pdbx_seq_one_letter_code
_entity_poly.pdbx_strand_id
1 'polypeptide(L)'
;MTSPQTLIHHMQGHSIHCIASGGQAPNFKFFFYAQKAEEPSTYLVECVVNSSSCKVQLKIKVDDQSTSQAFSELFQSALSKFGFS
;
A
#
# COMPACT_ATOMS: atom_id res chain seq x y z
N MET A 1 -8.49 -12.03 12.72
CA MET A 1 -8.93 -10.88 11.90
C MET A 1 -7.77 -9.92 11.79
N THR A 2 -7.25 -9.66 10.58
CA THR A 2 -6.25 -8.60 10.38
C THR A 2 -6.94 -7.27 10.67
N SER A 3 -6.58 -6.61 11.77
CA SER A 3 -7.08 -5.25 12.00
C SER A 3 -6.46 -4.32 10.96
N PRO A 4 -7.15 -3.25 10.53
CA PRO A 4 -6.56 -2.25 9.63
C PRO A 4 -5.21 -1.71 10.14
N GLN A 5 -5.04 -1.65 11.47
CA GLN A 5 -3.81 -1.21 12.12
C GLN A 5 -2.63 -2.17 11.86
N THR A 6 -2.85 -3.48 11.79
CA THR A 6 -1.77 -4.45 11.54
C THR A 6 -1.18 -4.25 10.14
N LEU A 7 -2.01 -3.99 9.13
CA LEU A 7 -1.53 -3.68 7.78
C LEU A 7 -0.77 -2.35 7.76
N ILE A 8 -1.27 -1.32 8.44
CA ILE A 8 -0.58 -0.02 8.53
C ILE A 8 0.82 -0.19 9.12
N HIS A 9 0.96 -0.91 10.24
CA HIS A 9 2.25 -1.16 10.88
C HIS A 9 3.19 -1.98 9.99
N HIS A 10 2.67 -2.99 9.29
CA HIS A 10 3.46 -3.76 8.32
C HIS A 10 4.04 -2.87 7.23
N MET A 11 3.20 -2.03 6.62
CA MET A 11 3.63 -1.12 5.56
C MET A 11 4.64 -0.06 6.06
N GLN A 12 4.49 0.42 7.31
CA GLN A 12 5.48 1.31 7.93
C GLN A 12 6.87 0.67 8.04
N GLY A 13 6.96 -0.64 8.29
CA GLY A 13 8.23 -1.39 8.26
C GLY A 13 8.91 -1.44 6.89
N HIS A 14 8.17 -1.10 5.82
CA HIS A 14 8.67 -0.95 4.45
C HIS A 14 8.87 0.53 4.05
N SER A 15 8.90 1.46 5.01
CA SER A 15 8.96 2.91 4.78
C SER A 15 7.76 3.48 4.01
N ILE A 16 6.62 2.77 4.05
CA ILE A 16 5.37 3.18 3.40
C ILE A 16 4.41 3.67 4.48
N HIS A 17 4.11 4.96 4.46
CA HIS A 17 3.34 5.64 5.50
C HIS A 17 1.87 5.68 5.14
N CYS A 18 0.97 5.34 6.07
CA CYS A 18 -0.47 5.53 5.87
C CYS A 18 -0.85 6.97 6.22
N ILE A 19 -1.46 7.69 5.28
CA ILE A 19 -1.92 9.09 5.46
C ILE A 19 -3.41 9.18 5.78
N ALA A 20 -4.19 8.20 5.32
CA ALA A 20 -5.60 8.09 5.63
C ALA A 20 -6.05 6.64 5.51
N SER A 21 -6.95 6.21 6.39
CA SER A 21 -7.60 4.90 6.33
C SER A 21 -9.08 5.04 6.60
N GLY A 22 -9.90 4.19 6.00
CA GLY A 22 -11.34 4.19 6.20
C GLY A 22 -11.99 2.93 5.65
N GLY A 23 -13.32 2.97 5.53
CA GLY A 23 -14.12 1.81 5.17
C GLY A 23 -14.47 0.94 6.37
N GLN A 24 -15.15 -0.17 6.10
CA GLN A 24 -15.65 -1.12 7.09
C GLN A 24 -15.58 -2.52 6.51
N ALA A 25 -15.47 -3.52 7.38
CA ALA A 25 -15.41 -4.91 6.95
C ALA A 25 -16.56 -5.25 5.98
N PRO A 26 -16.28 -5.97 4.88
CA PRO A 26 -14.98 -6.56 4.54
C PRO A 26 -14.05 -5.62 3.73
N ASN A 27 -14.49 -4.42 3.35
CA ASN A 27 -13.74 -3.54 2.45
C ASN A 27 -13.09 -2.38 3.20
N PHE A 28 -11.77 -2.44 3.34
CA PHE A 28 -10.97 -1.38 3.92
C PHE A 28 -10.26 -0.60 2.82
N LYS A 29 -10.20 0.73 2.98
CA LYS A 29 -9.50 1.62 2.06
C LYS A 29 -8.36 2.31 2.81
N PHE A 30 -7.20 2.33 2.19
CA PHE A 30 -6.00 2.96 2.70
C PHE A 30 -5.42 3.89 1.63
N PHE A 31 -4.89 5.02 2.08
CA PHE A 31 -4.06 5.90 1.31
C PHE A 31 -2.66 5.86 1.90
N PHE A 32 -1.68 5.52 1.07
CA PHE A 32 -0.29 5.44 1.46
C PHE A 32 0.56 6.46 0.72
N TYR A 33 1.66 6.84 1.37
CA TYR A 33 2.69 7.73 0.88
C TYR A 33 4.06 7.07 1.06
N ALA A 34 4.91 7.15 0.05
CA ALA A 34 6.32 6.81 0.14
C ALA A 34 7.13 7.82 -0.68
N GLN A 35 8.41 7.95 -0.33
CA GLN A 35 9.36 8.79 -1.04
C GLN A 35 10.68 8.04 -1.14
N LYS A 36 11.32 8.10 -2.30
CA LYS A 36 12.66 7.55 -2.50
C LYS A 36 13.68 8.50 -1.85
N ALA A 37 14.66 7.95 -1.13
CA ALA A 37 15.57 8.75 -0.31
C ALA A 37 16.60 9.55 -1.14
N GLU A 38 17.10 8.95 -2.23
CA GLU A 38 18.20 9.51 -3.03
C GLU A 38 17.71 10.38 -4.20
N GLU A 39 16.44 10.22 -4.57
CA GLU A 39 15.81 10.93 -5.68
C GLU A 39 14.39 11.28 -5.23
N PRO A 40 13.94 12.54 -5.34
CA PRO A 40 12.69 13.00 -4.73
C PRO A 40 11.42 12.49 -5.42
N SER A 41 11.45 11.29 -6.00
CA SER A 41 10.26 10.61 -6.51
C SER A 41 9.30 10.33 -5.36
N THR A 42 8.05 10.72 -5.57
CA THR A 42 6.95 10.63 -4.64
C THR A 42 5.91 9.63 -5.12
N TYR A 43 5.49 8.76 -4.21
CA TYR A 43 4.54 7.69 -4.48
C TYR A 43 3.30 7.86 -3.62
N LEU A 44 2.13 7.94 -4.27
CA LEU A 44 0.83 7.93 -3.61
C LEU A 44 0.07 6.68 -4.04
N VAL A 45 -0.45 5.94 -3.07
CA VAL A 45 -1.17 4.69 -3.33
C VAL A 45 -2.55 4.74 -2.70
N GLU A 46 -3.58 4.53 -3.51
CA GLU A 46 -4.89 4.10 -3.01
C GLU A 46 -4.93 2.57 -3.04
N CYS A 47 -5.13 1.96 -1.88
CA CYS A 47 -5.17 0.52 -1.68
C CYS A 47 -6.53 0.14 -1.07
N VAL A 48 -7.30 -0.67 -1.77
CA VAL A 48 -8.57 -1.22 -1.27
C VAL A 48 -8.39 -2.71 -1.03
N VAL A 49 -8.59 -3.12 0.21
CA VAL A 49 -8.40 -4.49 0.67
C VAL A 49 -9.74 -5.09 1.03
N ASN A 50 -10.04 -6.27 0.49
CA ASN A 50 -11.19 -7.06 0.92
C ASN A 50 -10.71 -8.17 1.87
N SER A 51 -11.00 -8.02 3.16
CA SER A 51 -10.54 -8.94 4.21
C SER A 51 -11.15 -10.34 4.14
N SER A 52 -12.27 -10.51 3.43
CA SER A 52 -12.92 -11.83 3.28
C SER A 52 -12.35 -12.64 2.12
N SER A 53 -11.91 -11.98 1.04
CA SER A 53 -11.38 -12.63 -0.17
C SER A 53 -9.87 -12.52 -0.32
N CYS A 54 -9.21 -11.80 0.59
CA CYS A 54 -7.79 -11.46 0.53
C CYS A 54 -7.36 -10.77 -0.79
N LYS A 55 -8.32 -10.17 -1.50
CA LYS A 55 -8.07 -9.44 -2.74
C LYS A 55 -7.72 -7.98 -2.46
N VAL A 56 -6.85 -7.43 -3.30
CA VAL A 56 -6.46 -6.03 -3.24
C VAL A 56 -6.68 -5.34 -4.58
N GLN A 57 -7.15 -4.09 -4.54
CA GLN A 57 -7.16 -3.18 -5.67
C GLN A 57 -6.17 -2.06 -5.39
N LEU A 58 -5.24 -1.84 -6.31
CA LEU A 58 -4.19 -0.84 -6.19
C LEU A 58 -4.35 0.23 -7.26
N LYS A 59 -4.21 1.48 -6.84
CA LYS A 59 -4.03 2.62 -7.73
C LYS A 59 -2.83 3.42 -7.26
N ILE A 60 -1.74 3.29 -8.01
CA ILE A 60 -0.47 3.94 -7.71
C ILE A 60 -0.34 5.18 -8.60
N LYS A 61 -0.02 6.31 -7.99
CA LYS A 61 0.36 7.55 -8.67
C LYS A 61 1.81 7.83 -8.32
N VAL A 62 2.61 7.99 -9.35
CA VAL A 62 4.02 8.35 -9.23
C VAL A 62 4.25 9.64 -10.00
N ASP A 63 5.16 10.47 -9.53
CA ASP A 63 5.60 11.68 -10.23
C ASP A 63 6.64 11.35 -11.32
N ASP A 64 7.52 10.38 -11.07
CA ASP A 64 8.41 9.80 -12.08
C ASP A 64 7.95 8.41 -12.53
N GLN A 65 7.44 8.35 -13.76
CA GLN A 65 6.96 7.12 -14.38
C GLN A 65 8.03 6.05 -14.59
N SER A 66 9.31 6.43 -14.64
CA SER A 66 10.41 5.47 -14.78
C SER A 66 10.49 4.49 -13.60
N THR A 67 10.06 4.94 -12.42
CA THR A 67 10.09 4.17 -11.17
C THR A 67 8.77 3.45 -10.84
N SER A 68 7.73 3.68 -11.65
CA SER A 68 6.37 3.17 -11.42
C SER A 68 6.30 1.65 -11.25
N GLN A 69 6.98 0.92 -12.15
CA GLN A 69 6.97 -0.54 -12.16
C GLN A 69 7.70 -1.09 -10.93
N ALA A 70 8.90 -0.60 -10.65
CA ALA A 70 9.71 -1.06 -9.52
C ALA A 70 9.01 -0.82 -8.18
N PHE A 71 8.36 0.35 -8.02
CA PHE A 71 7.57 0.63 -6.82
C PHE A 71 6.32 -0.25 -6.72
N SER A 72 5.63 -0.50 -7.84
CA SER A 72 4.46 -1.40 -7.87
C SER A 72 4.82 -2.81 -7.42
N GLU A 73 5.94 -3.35 -7.90
CA GLU A 73 6.46 -4.68 -7.50
C GLU A 73 6.84 -4.71 -6.02
N LEU A 74 7.48 -3.67 -5.50
CA LEU A 74 7.81 -3.55 -4.07
C LEU A 74 6.53 -3.54 -3.22
N PHE A 75 5.54 -2.74 -3.61
CA PHE A 75 4.28 -2.61 -2.87
C PHE A 75 3.49 -3.93 -2.87
N GLN A 76 3.41 -4.59 -4.03
CA GLN A 76 2.80 -5.91 -4.14
C GLN A 76 3.56 -6.95 -3.33
N SER A 77 4.89 -6.96 -3.36
CA SER A 77 5.71 -7.85 -2.54
C SER A 77 5.44 -7.67 -1.04
N ALA A 78 5.29 -6.43 -0.58
CA ALA A 78 4.94 -6.13 0.81
C ALA A 78 3.55 -6.69 1.17
N LEU A 79 2.55 -6.53 0.30
CA LEU A 79 1.21 -7.09 0.51
C LEU A 79 1.19 -8.62 0.50
N SER A 80 1.93 -9.25 -0.42
CA SER A 80 2.07 -10.72 -0.49
C SER A 80 2.69 -11.28 0.79
N LYS A 81 3.72 -10.62 1.34
CA LYS A 81 4.31 -11.00 2.64
C LYS A 81 3.34 -10.88 3.80
N PHE A 82 2.33 -10.01 3.69
CA PHE A 82 1.27 -9.87 4.68
C PHE A 82 0.15 -10.91 4.52
N GLY A 83 0.01 -11.52 3.34
CA GLY A 83 -1.00 -12.53 3.02
C GLY A 83 -2.11 -12.07 2.06
N PHE A 84 -1.89 -10.97 1.34
CA PHE A 84 -2.77 -10.49 0.28
C PHE A 84 -2.22 -10.81 -1.11
N SER A 85 -3.09 -11.16 -2.05
CA SER A 85 -2.73 -11.54 -3.43
C SER A 85 -3.34 -10.62 -4.48
#